data_AF-A0A349B8G0-F1
#
_entry.id   AF-A0A349B8G0-F1
#
_cell.length_a   1.000
_cell.length_b   1.000
_cell.length_c   1.000
_cell.angle_alpha   90.00
_cell.angle_beta   90.00
_cell.angle_gamma   90.00
#
_symmetry.space_group_name_H-M   'P 1'
#
loop_
_entity.id
_entity.type
_entity.pdbx_description
1 polymer ?
#
loop_
_entity_poly.entity_id
_entity_poly.type
_entity_poly.pdbx_seq_one_letter_code
_entity_poly.pdbx_strand_id
1 'polypeptide(L)'
;LTIAEQFGTLESLHPGRIDLGLGRAPGSDQNTMRALRRDPRSSDSFPQDVLELQGYLRDETRIPGVNAIPGRGTDVPLYILGSSLFGAQLAAMLGLPYAFASHFA
;
A
#
# COMPACT_ATOMS: atom_id res chain seq x y z
N LEU A 1 4.72 8.16 -0.26
CA LEU A 1 6.06 8.32 0.35
C LEU A 1 6.16 7.79 1.78
N THR A 2 5.48 8.39 2.78
CA THR A 2 5.67 8.04 4.20
C THR A 2 5.51 6.56 4.53
N ILE A 3 4.54 5.86 3.91
CA ILE A 3 4.36 4.41 4.11
C ILE A 3 5.58 3.62 3.62
N ALA A 4 6.17 4.01 2.48
CA ALA A 4 7.39 3.39 1.97
C ALA A 4 8.56 3.58 2.94
N GLU A 5 8.70 4.76 3.53
CA GLU A 5 9.77 5.05 4.49
C GLU A 5 9.61 4.28 5.80
N GLN A 6 8.37 4.16 6.29
CA GLN A 6 8.07 3.40 7.50
C GLN A 6 8.36 1.91 7.32
N PHE A 7 7.86 1.33 6.23
CA PHE A 7 8.08 -0.10 5.96
C PHE A 7 9.51 -0.39 5.51
N GLY A 8 10.15 0.53 4.81
CA GLY A 8 11.58 0.46 4.51
C GLY A 8 12.45 0.53 5.75
N THR A 9 12.05 1.31 6.75
CA THR A 9 12.71 1.33 8.07
C THR A 9 12.58 -0.02 8.76
N LEU A 10 11.35 -0.57 8.80
CA LEU A 10 11.10 -1.87 9.42
C LEU A 10 11.89 -2.99 8.73
N GLU A 11 11.92 -3.01 7.40
CA GLU A 11 12.69 -3.99 6.63
C GLU A 11 14.19 -3.84 6.87
N SER A 12 14.69 -2.61 6.97
CA SER A 12 16.11 -2.36 7.29
C SER A 12 16.49 -2.85 8.68
N LEU A 13 15.58 -2.76 9.66
CA LEU A 13 15.79 -3.25 11.03
C LEU A 13 15.58 -4.76 11.17
N HIS A 14 14.68 -5.33 10.36
CA HIS A 14 14.26 -6.73 10.43
C HIS A 14 14.19 -7.39 9.03
N PRO A 15 15.35 -7.60 8.36
CA PRO A 15 15.35 -8.04 6.97
C PRO A 15 14.64 -9.38 6.74
N GLY A 16 13.82 -9.43 5.70
CA GLY A 16 13.07 -10.62 5.27
C GLY A 16 11.92 -11.00 6.21
N ARG A 17 11.47 -10.08 7.07
CA ARG A 17 10.40 -10.35 8.06
C ARG A 17 9.19 -9.44 7.92
N ILE A 18 9.21 -8.52 6.95
CA ILE A 18 8.19 -7.48 6.80
C ILE A 18 7.47 -7.66 5.46
N ASP A 19 6.15 -7.80 5.53
CA ASP A 19 5.25 -7.75 4.38
C ASP A 19 4.29 -6.57 4.54
N LEU A 20 3.85 -5.96 3.42
CA LEU A 20 2.94 -4.82 3.42
C LEU A 20 1.60 -5.16 2.76
N GLY A 21 0.56 -5.29 3.58
CA GLY A 21 -0.82 -5.48 3.12
C GLY A 21 -1.53 -4.15 2.86
N LEU A 22 -2.15 -4.02 1.69
CA LEU A 22 -2.80 -2.80 1.21
C LEU A 22 -4.29 -3.04 0.96
N GLY A 23 -5.16 -2.25 1.61
CA GLY A 23 -6.60 -2.31 1.44
C GLY A 23 -7.18 -0.97 0.99
N ARG A 24 -8.20 -1.01 0.13
CA ARG A 24 -8.92 0.20 -0.36
C ARG A 24 -9.76 0.86 0.73
N ALA A 25 -10.27 0.06 1.66
CA ALA A 25 -11.17 0.57 2.69
C ALA A 25 -10.40 1.52 3.62
N PRO A 26 -11.04 2.62 4.06
CA PRO A 26 -10.39 3.64 4.88
C PRO A 26 -9.94 3.16 6.27
N GLY A 27 -10.28 1.93 6.66
CA GLY A 27 -9.68 1.22 7.81
C GLY A 27 -10.22 1.61 9.18
N SER A 28 -11.18 2.54 9.27
CA SER A 28 -11.79 2.95 10.54
C SER A 28 -13.17 3.60 10.35
N ASP A 29 -13.79 4.07 11.43
CA ASP A 29 -15.07 4.78 11.46
C ASP A 29 -14.97 6.23 10.92
N GLN A 30 -16.13 6.88 10.71
CA GLN A 30 -16.19 8.24 10.17
C GLN A 30 -15.54 9.30 11.06
N ASN A 31 -15.64 9.17 12.40
CA ASN A 31 -15.03 10.14 13.31
C ASN A 31 -13.51 10.04 13.23
N THR A 32 -12.97 8.82 13.20
CA THR A 32 -11.54 8.58 12.99
C THR A 32 -11.06 9.15 11.65
N MET A 33 -11.81 8.94 10.56
CA MET A 33 -11.45 9.52 9.26
C MET A 33 -11.42 11.05 9.25
N ARG A 34 -12.40 11.69 9.92
CA ARG A 34 -12.44 13.15 10.08
C ARG A 34 -11.23 13.65 10.87
N ALA A 35 -10.84 12.95 11.93
CA ALA A 35 -9.65 13.28 12.72
C ALA A 35 -8.37 13.18 11.87
N LEU A 36 -8.26 12.19 11.00
CA LEU A 36 -7.16 12.03 10.04
C LEU A 36 -7.19 13.03 8.87
N ARG A 37 -8.25 13.84 8.76
CA ARG A 37 -8.44 14.84 7.69
C ARG A 37 -8.31 14.24 6.28
N ARG A 38 -8.74 12.98 6.09
CA ARG A 38 -8.70 12.32 4.78
C ARG A 38 -9.83 12.81 3.87
N ASP A 39 -9.54 12.95 2.58
CA ASP A 39 -10.56 13.17 1.56
C ASP A 39 -11.48 11.92 1.49
N PRO A 40 -12.81 12.08 1.57
CA PRO A 40 -13.76 10.99 1.37
C PRO A 40 -13.60 10.20 0.06
N ARG A 41 -13.00 10.81 -0.98
CA ARG A 41 -12.72 10.18 -2.28
C ARG A 41 -11.34 9.52 -2.39
N SER A 42 -10.57 9.50 -1.30
CA SER A 42 -9.24 8.85 -1.28
C SER A 42 -9.26 7.37 -1.65
N SER A 43 -10.41 6.70 -1.57
CA SER A 43 -10.53 5.31 -2.02
C SER A 43 -10.40 5.14 -3.53
N ASP A 44 -10.59 6.21 -4.30
CA ASP A 44 -10.58 6.18 -5.77
C ASP A 44 -9.15 6.28 -6.33
N SER A 45 -8.23 6.88 -5.56
CA SER A 45 -6.80 6.93 -5.90
C SER A 45 -6.05 5.63 -5.58
N PHE A 46 -6.70 4.67 -4.90
CA PHE A 46 -6.03 3.49 -4.37
C PHE A 46 -5.16 2.72 -5.39
N PRO A 47 -5.59 2.44 -6.64
CA PRO A 47 -4.71 1.80 -7.63
C PRO A 47 -3.43 2.59 -7.89
N GLN A 48 -3.51 3.92 -7.92
CA GLN A 48 -2.39 4.81 -8.20
C GLN A 48 -1.47 4.90 -6.99
N ASP A 49 -2.05 4.90 -5.78
CA ASP A 49 -1.31 4.86 -4.53
C ASP A 49 -0.47 3.57 -4.41
N VAL A 50 -1.04 2.41 -4.79
CA VAL A 50 -0.30 1.13 -4.81
C VAL A 50 0.88 1.19 -5.77
N LEU A 51 0.66 1.73 -6.97
CA LEU A 51 1.67 1.83 -8.01
C LEU A 51 2.80 2.81 -7.65
N GLU A 52 2.46 3.94 -7.04
CA GLU A 52 3.44 4.91 -6.54
C GLU A 52 4.25 4.32 -5.38
N LEU A 53 3.59 3.64 -4.45
CA LEU A 53 4.23 2.94 -3.34
C LEU A 53 5.21 1.86 -3.81
N GLN A 54 4.81 1.04 -4.79
CA GLN A 54 5.70 0.06 -5.41
C GLN A 54 6.92 0.74 -6.04
N GLY A 55 6.72 1.84 -6.75
CA GLY A 55 7.81 2.62 -7.34
C GLY A 55 8.71 3.34 -6.31
N TYR A 56 8.26 3.56 -5.08
CA TYR A 56 9.15 4.05 -4.02
C TYR A 56 10.01 2.94 -3.40
N LEU A 57 9.47 1.72 -3.32
CA LEU A 57 10.14 0.57 -2.72
C LEU A 57 11.11 -0.12 -3.68
N ARG A 58 10.77 -0.12 -4.97
CA ARG A 58 11.66 -0.45 -6.09
C ARG A 58 12.36 0.83 -6.49
N ASP A 59 13.59 0.82 -6.98
CA ASP A 59 14.30 2.05 -7.39
C ASP A 59 13.73 2.69 -8.69
N GLU A 60 12.41 2.89 -8.75
CA GLU A 60 11.60 3.19 -9.92
C GLU A 60 10.57 4.27 -9.59
N THR A 61 10.99 5.28 -8.82
CA THR A 61 10.10 6.34 -8.35
C THR A 61 9.40 7.03 -9.52
N ARG A 62 8.07 7.18 -9.39
CA ARG A 62 7.26 7.88 -10.39
C ARG A 62 7.32 9.39 -10.27
N ILE A 63 7.92 9.89 -9.19
CA ILE A 63 8.05 11.31 -8.90
C ILE A 63 9.55 11.68 -8.93
N PRO A 64 10.01 12.39 -9.97
CA PRO A 64 11.42 12.75 -10.11
C PRO A 64 11.97 13.47 -8.87
N GLY A 65 13.12 13.01 -8.38
CA GLY A 65 13.80 13.59 -7.21
C GLY A 65 13.23 13.16 -5.85
N VAL A 66 12.15 12.40 -5.81
CA VAL A 66 11.55 11.91 -4.56
C VAL A 66 11.90 10.44 -4.35
N ASN A 67 12.63 10.15 -3.28
CA ASN A 67 13.04 8.80 -2.88
C ASN A 67 12.56 8.52 -1.46
N ALA A 68 12.09 7.30 -1.20
CA ALA A 68 11.82 6.84 0.16
C ALA A 68 13.14 6.45 0.83
N ILE A 69 13.53 7.14 1.91
CA ILE A 69 14.77 6.80 2.63
C ILE A 69 14.46 6.68 4.14
N PRO A 70 14.68 5.50 4.75
CA PRO A 70 15.00 4.20 4.14
C PRO A 70 13.75 3.59 3.46
N GLY A 71 13.90 2.98 2.28
CA GLY A 71 12.79 2.31 1.58
C GLY A 71 13.04 2.08 0.10
N ARG A 72 13.81 2.95 -0.52
CA ARG A 72 14.32 2.78 -1.88
C ARG A 72 15.16 1.50 -1.97
N GLY A 73 14.76 0.58 -2.84
CA GLY A 73 15.46 -0.67 -3.08
C GLY A 73 15.36 -1.69 -1.94
N THR A 74 14.40 -1.53 -1.01
CA THR A 74 14.14 -2.55 0.01
C THR A 74 13.21 -3.66 -0.49
N ASP A 75 12.51 -3.44 -1.62
CA ASP A 75 11.67 -4.45 -2.27
C ASP A 75 10.65 -5.14 -1.34
N VAL A 76 10.13 -4.42 -0.33
CA VAL A 76 9.16 -4.96 0.64
C VAL A 76 7.97 -5.58 -0.11
N PRO A 77 7.65 -6.87 0.11
CA PRO A 77 6.57 -7.55 -0.58
C PRO A 77 5.22 -6.88 -0.33
N LEU A 78 4.46 -6.65 -1.42
CA LEU A 78 3.13 -6.05 -1.37
C LEU A 78 2.04 -7.13 -1.55
N TYR A 79 0.99 -7.04 -0.74
CA TYR A 79 -0.21 -7.88 -0.85
C TYR A 79 -1.44 -6.98 -0.96
N ILE A 80 -2.37 -7.31 -1.87
CA ILE A 80 -3.68 -6.67 -1.90
C ILE A 80 -4.62 -7.39 -0.94
N LEU A 81 -5.27 -6.63 -0.06
CA LEU A 81 -6.26 -7.11 0.89
C LEU A 81 -7.66 -6.68 0.45
N GLY A 82 -8.63 -7.59 0.48
CA GLY A 82 -10.03 -7.20 0.27
C GLY A 82 -11.03 -8.35 0.29
N SER A 83 -12.31 -8.01 0.19
CA SER A 83 -13.43 -8.95 0.07
C SER A 83 -14.24 -8.78 -1.23
N SER A 84 -13.83 -7.88 -2.12
CA SER A 84 -14.59 -7.54 -3.33
C SER A 84 -13.84 -7.90 -4.62
N LEU A 85 -14.61 -8.04 -5.70
CA LEU A 85 -14.09 -8.27 -7.05
C LEU A 85 -13.08 -7.19 -7.48
N PHE A 86 -13.29 -5.94 -7.08
CA PHE A 86 -12.36 -4.84 -7.36
C PHE A 86 -10.94 -5.16 -6.87
N GLY A 87 -10.79 -5.62 -5.62
CA GLY A 87 -9.48 -5.94 -5.05
C GLY A 87 -8.81 -7.10 -5.78
N ALA A 88 -9.59 -8.15 -6.10
CA ALA A 88 -9.11 -9.29 -6.87
C ALA A 88 -8.64 -8.89 -8.28
N GLN A 89 -9.41 -8.04 -8.97
CA GLN A 89 -9.04 -7.53 -10.29
C GLN A 89 -7.78 -6.66 -10.24
N LEU A 90 -7.65 -5.80 -9.22
CA LEU A 90 -6.46 -4.96 -9.06
C LEU A 90 -5.21 -5.81 -8.82
N ALA A 91 -5.27 -6.80 -7.92
CA ALA A 91 -4.17 -7.74 -7.70
C ALA A 91 -3.77 -8.45 -9.00
N ALA A 92 -4.75 -8.95 -9.77
CA ALA A 92 -4.49 -9.61 -11.04
C ALA A 92 -3.83 -8.67 -12.07
N MET A 93 -4.31 -7.43 -12.21
CA MET A 93 -3.75 -6.45 -13.13
C MET A 93 -2.30 -6.06 -12.78
N LEU A 94 -1.96 -6.01 -11.49
CA LEU A 94 -0.63 -5.62 -11.02
C LEU A 94 0.32 -6.81 -10.79
N GLY A 95 -0.15 -8.05 -10.99
CA GLY A 95 0.61 -9.26 -10.69
C GLY A 95 0.95 -9.42 -9.22
N LEU A 96 0.12 -8.87 -8.32
CA LEU A 96 0.33 -8.90 -6.88
C LEU A 96 -0.46 -10.05 -6.22
N PRO A 97 0.08 -10.65 -5.14
CA PRO A 97 -0.68 -11.57 -4.30
C PRO A 97 -1.96 -10.93 -3.74
N TYR A 98 -3.01 -11.75 -3.60
CA TYR A 98 -4.29 -11.33 -3.03
C TYR A 98 -4.65 -12.14 -1.78
N ALA A 99 -4.90 -11.45 -0.67
CA ALA A 99 -5.42 -12.05 0.55
C ALA A 99 -6.92 -11.74 0.69
N PHE A 100 -7.74 -12.78 0.50
CA PHE A 100 -9.20 -12.66 0.49
C PHE A 100 -9.78 -12.67 1.91
N ALA A 101 -10.52 -11.63 2.26
CA ALA A 101 -11.20 -11.48 3.54
C ALA A 101 -12.62 -12.08 3.48
N SER A 102 -12.72 -13.41 3.50
CA SER A 102 -13.96 -14.16 3.31
C SER A 102 -15.10 -13.82 4.29
N HIS A 103 -14.78 -13.33 5.48
CA HIS A 103 -15.75 -12.96 6.52
C HIS A 103 -16.51 -11.65 6.24
N PHE A 104 -16.08 -10.88 5.23
CA PHE A 104 -16.68 -9.61 4.83
C PHE A 104 -17.22 -9.65 3.39
N ALA A 105 -17.34 -10.84 2.81
CA ALA A 105 -17.78 -11.07 1.43
C ALA A 105 -19.29 -11.29 1.32
#